data_AF-A0A7S1ILS4-F1
#
_entry.id   AF-A0A7S1ILS4-F1
#
_cell.length_a   1.000
_cell.length_b   1.000
_cell.length_c   1.000
_cell.angle_alpha   90.00
_cell.angle_beta   90.00
_cell.angle_gamma   90.00
#
_symmetry.space_group_name_H-M   'P 1'
#
loop_
_entity.id
_entity.type
_entity.pdbx_description
1 polymer ?
#
loop_
_entity_poly.entity_id
_entity_poly.type
_entity_poly.pdbx_seq_one_letter_code
_entity_poly.pdbx_strand_id
1 'polypeptide(L)'
;INALRLGDPRAFPILERPSYQVLEDAIKELKKTGALSDGTEQITPMGCLLAQLPVDIPVGKIIVLGCILAETLDTVLTLAASFCVQGLFHKKGSGPGLTPEEVTDRHLYDSPHGDCFTFLRVFGEWVHRKGRREDTRRWCRQHFIEEQRLYETIKIKRQFTEMLRDAGLMAKPGPDVP
;
A
#
# COMPACT_ATOMS: atom_id res chain seq x y z
N ILE A 1 -11.75 -7.23 -18.06
CA ILE A 1 -12.54 -8.08 -18.98
C ILE A 1 -13.77 -8.64 -18.28
N ASN A 2 -13.64 -9.48 -17.25
CA ASN A 2 -14.79 -10.06 -16.54
C ASN A 2 -15.70 -9.01 -15.88
N ALA A 3 -15.13 -8.00 -15.20
CA ALA A 3 -15.90 -6.92 -14.59
C ALA A 3 -16.74 -6.11 -15.60
N LEU A 4 -16.26 -5.99 -16.84
CA LEU A 4 -16.93 -5.30 -17.94
C LEU A 4 -17.85 -6.22 -18.76
N ARG A 5 -17.98 -7.51 -18.36
CA ARG A 5 -18.78 -8.52 -19.06
C ARG A 5 -18.42 -8.70 -20.54
N LEU A 6 -17.13 -8.59 -20.86
CA LEU A 6 -16.61 -8.68 -22.23
C LEU A 6 -16.34 -10.13 -22.70
N GLY A 7 -16.74 -11.14 -21.92
CA GLY A 7 -16.55 -12.56 -22.25
C GLY A 7 -15.24 -13.15 -21.76
N ASP A 8 -14.83 -14.28 -22.35
CA ASP A 8 -13.63 -15.02 -21.95
C ASP A 8 -12.36 -14.24 -22.34
N PRO A 9 -11.45 -13.94 -21.39
CA PRO A 9 -10.19 -13.26 -21.69
C PRO A 9 -9.31 -14.01 -22.70
N ARG A 10 -9.48 -15.32 -22.89
CA ARG A 10 -8.77 -16.13 -23.91
C ARG A 10 -9.21 -15.82 -25.33
N ALA A 11 -10.48 -15.52 -25.51
CA ALA A 11 -11.08 -15.19 -26.80
C ALA A 11 -10.99 -13.68 -27.11
N PHE A 12 -10.74 -12.83 -26.10
CA PHE A 12 -10.75 -11.39 -26.23
C PHE A 12 -9.69 -10.87 -27.24
N PRO A 13 -10.05 -10.00 -28.20
CA PRO A 13 -9.15 -9.55 -29.25
C PRO A 13 -8.21 -8.43 -28.75
N ILE A 14 -7.17 -8.82 -28.02
CA ILE A 14 -6.08 -7.93 -27.60
C ILE A 14 -5.13 -7.68 -28.80
N LEU A 15 -4.70 -6.43 -28.99
CA LEU A 15 -3.81 -6.03 -30.09
C LEU A 15 -2.50 -6.84 -30.11
N GLU A 16 -1.82 -6.89 -28.97
CA GLU A 16 -0.65 -7.76 -28.73
C GLU A 16 -1.06 -8.82 -27.73
N ARG A 17 -1.37 -10.03 -28.23
CA ARG A 17 -1.80 -11.13 -27.36
C ARG A 17 -0.63 -11.61 -26.49
N PRO A 18 -0.81 -11.71 -25.15
CA PRO A 18 0.16 -12.39 -24.30
C PRO A 18 0.20 -13.89 -24.63
N SER A 19 1.26 -14.57 -24.19
CA SER A 19 1.33 -16.02 -24.33
C SER A 19 0.20 -16.69 -23.52
N TYR A 20 -0.23 -17.87 -23.98
CA TYR A 20 -1.26 -18.64 -23.30
C TYR A 20 -0.89 -18.92 -21.83
N GLN A 21 0.38 -19.22 -21.55
CA GLN A 21 0.87 -19.47 -20.20
C GLN A 21 0.72 -18.27 -19.29
N VAL A 22 1.10 -17.06 -19.76
CA VAL A 22 0.94 -15.81 -18.99
C VAL A 22 -0.52 -15.54 -18.67
N LEU A 23 -1.42 -15.81 -19.62
CA LEU A 23 -2.85 -15.64 -19.41
C LEU A 23 -3.40 -16.61 -18.35
N GLU A 24 -3.03 -17.89 -18.45
CA GLU A 24 -3.45 -18.90 -17.46
C GLU A 24 -2.90 -18.60 -16.07
N ASP A 25 -1.67 -18.13 -15.96
CA ASP A 25 -1.07 -17.80 -14.67
C ASP A 25 -1.75 -16.57 -14.03
N ALA A 26 -2.12 -15.56 -14.82
CA ALA A 26 -2.93 -14.44 -14.34
C ALA A 26 -4.32 -14.89 -13.85
N ILE A 27 -4.97 -15.83 -14.55
CA ILE A 27 -6.26 -16.39 -14.12
C ILE A 27 -6.11 -17.18 -12.81
N LYS A 28 -5.06 -17.99 -12.66
CA LYS A 28 -4.75 -18.70 -11.41
C LYS A 28 -4.50 -17.74 -10.26
N GLU A 29 -3.78 -16.65 -10.51
CA GLU A 29 -3.53 -15.62 -9.49
C GLU A 29 -4.83 -14.92 -9.06
N LEU A 30 -5.69 -14.58 -10.01
CA LEU A 30 -7.02 -14.02 -9.75
C LEU A 30 -7.93 -14.96 -8.95
N LYS A 31 -7.85 -16.27 -9.20
CA LYS A 31 -8.52 -17.31 -8.39
C LYS A 31 -7.95 -17.35 -6.97
N LYS A 32 -6.62 -17.46 -6.84
CA LYS A 32 -5.91 -17.49 -5.54
C LYS A 32 -6.19 -16.26 -4.68
N THR A 33 -6.32 -15.09 -5.29
CA THR A 33 -6.65 -13.83 -4.58
C THR A 33 -8.13 -13.73 -4.24
N GLY A 34 -8.98 -14.61 -4.77
CA GLY A 34 -10.42 -14.62 -4.57
C GLY A 34 -11.17 -13.60 -5.43
N ALA A 35 -10.51 -13.00 -6.43
CA ALA A 35 -11.14 -12.10 -7.39
C ALA A 35 -12.02 -12.86 -8.40
N LEU A 36 -11.65 -14.11 -8.71
CA LEU A 36 -12.45 -15.05 -9.51
C LEU A 36 -12.82 -16.28 -8.66
N SER A 37 -13.94 -16.90 -9.00
CA SER A 37 -14.34 -18.21 -8.45
C SER A 37 -13.44 -19.31 -9.00
N ASP A 38 -13.00 -20.24 -8.13
CA ASP A 38 -12.11 -21.34 -8.49
C ASP A 38 -12.69 -22.25 -9.59
N GLY A 39 -13.97 -22.59 -9.47
CA GLY A 39 -14.63 -23.56 -10.35
C GLY A 39 -15.16 -22.97 -11.66
N THR A 40 -15.67 -21.73 -11.64
CA THR A 40 -16.42 -21.16 -12.77
C THR A 40 -15.73 -19.98 -13.46
N GLU A 41 -14.62 -19.48 -12.92
CA GLU A 41 -13.92 -18.28 -13.42
C GLU A 41 -14.79 -17.01 -13.45
N GLN A 42 -15.93 -17.04 -12.76
CA GLN A 42 -16.80 -15.89 -12.61
C GLN A 42 -16.22 -14.89 -11.62
N ILE A 43 -16.44 -13.60 -11.89
CA ILE A 43 -16.02 -12.54 -10.98
C ILE A 43 -16.78 -12.63 -9.65
N THR A 44 -16.05 -12.54 -8.54
CA THR A 44 -16.64 -12.55 -7.19
C THR A 44 -17.02 -11.13 -6.76
N PRO A 45 -17.81 -10.95 -5.67
CA PRO A 45 -18.05 -9.63 -5.11
C PRO A 45 -16.76 -8.89 -4.75
N MET A 46 -15.77 -9.60 -4.21
CA MET A 46 -14.42 -9.07 -3.96
C MET A 46 -13.74 -8.63 -5.27
N GLY A 47 -13.80 -9.47 -6.31
CA GLY A 47 -13.28 -9.13 -7.64
C GLY A 47 -13.92 -7.90 -8.27
N CYS A 48 -15.24 -7.72 -8.07
CA CYS A 48 -15.95 -6.51 -8.51
C CYS A 48 -15.43 -5.25 -7.81
N LEU A 49 -15.19 -5.32 -6.49
CA LEU A 49 -14.61 -4.20 -5.75
C LEU A 49 -13.18 -3.91 -6.21
N LEU A 50 -12.34 -4.95 -6.33
CA LEU A 50 -10.95 -4.81 -6.79
C LEU A 50 -10.85 -4.21 -8.19
N ALA A 51 -11.77 -4.56 -9.09
CA ALA A 51 -11.81 -4.03 -10.44
C ALA A 51 -12.12 -2.52 -10.52
N GLN A 52 -12.61 -1.90 -9.43
CA GLN A 52 -12.84 -0.45 -9.34
C GLN A 52 -11.61 0.32 -8.86
N LEU A 53 -10.60 -0.36 -8.30
CA LEU A 53 -9.43 0.28 -7.72
C LEU A 53 -8.25 0.24 -8.71
N PRO A 54 -7.65 1.38 -9.07
CA PRO A 54 -6.50 1.43 -9.98
C PRO A 54 -5.18 1.09 -9.26
N VAL A 55 -5.15 -0.06 -8.59
CA VAL A 55 -3.99 -0.57 -7.84
C VAL A 55 -3.84 -2.07 -8.06
N ASP A 56 -2.67 -2.61 -7.72
CA ASP A 56 -2.42 -4.04 -7.77
C ASP A 56 -3.36 -4.80 -6.82
N ILE A 57 -3.78 -6.00 -7.23
CA ILE A 57 -4.77 -6.83 -6.52
C ILE A 57 -4.44 -7.02 -5.03
N PRO A 58 -3.19 -7.33 -4.61
CA PRO A 58 -2.87 -7.49 -3.20
C PRO A 58 -3.10 -6.21 -2.39
N VAL A 59 -2.70 -5.06 -2.93
CA VAL A 59 -2.87 -3.74 -2.29
C VAL A 59 -4.35 -3.38 -2.23
N GLY A 60 -5.08 -3.54 -3.34
CA GLY A 60 -6.51 -3.31 -3.39
C GLY A 60 -7.26 -4.16 -2.36
N LYS A 61 -6.85 -5.42 -2.17
CA LYS A 61 -7.47 -6.32 -1.20
C LYS A 61 -7.23 -5.88 0.24
N ILE A 62 -6.01 -5.43 0.57
CA ILE A 62 -5.70 -4.85 1.88
C ILE A 62 -6.61 -3.64 2.15
N ILE A 63 -6.75 -2.75 1.17
CA ILE A 63 -7.57 -1.54 1.28
C ILE A 63 -9.06 -1.89 1.46
N VAL A 64 -9.61 -2.79 0.63
CA VAL A 64 -11.01 -3.22 0.72
C VAL A 64 -11.31 -3.85 2.07
N LEU A 65 -10.43 -4.73 2.57
CA LEU A 65 -10.58 -5.33 3.89
C LEU A 65 -10.45 -4.29 5.01
N GLY A 66 -9.57 -3.30 4.85
CA GLY A 66 -9.44 -2.17 5.77
C GLY A 66 -10.72 -1.34 5.89
N CYS A 67 -11.48 -1.19 4.80
CA CYS A 67 -12.76 -0.48 4.83
C CYS A 67 -13.82 -1.19 5.70
N ILE A 68 -13.74 -2.52 5.80
CA ILE A 68 -14.60 -3.31 6.69
C ILE A 68 -14.20 -3.07 8.16
N LEU A 69 -12.91 -2.84 8.42
CA LEU A 69 -12.33 -2.60 9.75
C LEU A 69 -12.15 -1.10 10.01
N ALA A 70 -13.26 -0.35 9.94
CA ALA A 70 -13.29 1.12 9.89
C ALA A 70 -12.35 1.84 10.90
N GLU A 71 -12.24 1.33 12.13
CA GLU A 71 -11.38 1.92 13.18
C GLU A 71 -9.88 1.93 12.85
N THR A 72 -9.43 1.03 11.97
CA THR A 72 -8.01 0.86 11.61
C THR A 72 -7.69 1.30 10.19
N LEU A 73 -8.67 1.86 9.46
CA LEU A 73 -8.53 2.20 8.05
C LEU A 73 -7.32 3.11 7.80
N ASP A 74 -7.10 4.13 8.63
CA ASP A 74 -5.96 5.04 8.47
C ASP A 74 -4.59 4.32 8.53
N THR A 75 -4.45 3.39 9.47
CA THR A 75 -3.26 2.53 9.63
C THR A 75 -3.13 1.57 8.45
N VAL A 76 -4.23 0.97 8.00
CA VAL A 76 -4.24 0.06 6.84
C VAL A 76 -3.85 0.80 5.56
N LEU A 77 -4.34 2.03 5.35
CA LEU A 77 -3.96 2.85 4.20
C LEU A 77 -2.47 3.25 4.26
N THR A 78 -1.96 3.54 5.45
CA THR A 78 -0.53 3.83 5.66
C THR A 78 0.33 2.61 5.29
N LEU A 79 -0.08 1.42 5.74
CA LEU A 79 0.61 0.18 5.44
C LEU A 79 0.50 -0.18 3.95
N ALA A 80 -0.69 -0.05 3.35
CA ALA A 80 -0.90 -0.24 1.92
C ALA A 80 0.02 0.67 1.08
N ALA A 81 0.12 1.94 1.45
CA ALA A 81 0.98 2.91 0.79
C ALA A 81 2.48 2.54 0.91
N SER A 82 2.88 1.96 2.03
CA SER A 82 4.27 1.52 2.25
C SER A 82 4.74 0.46 1.24
N PHE A 83 3.84 -0.43 0.81
CA PHE A 83 4.14 -1.46 -0.17
C PHE A 83 4.41 -0.89 -1.57
N CYS A 84 3.86 0.28 -1.89
CA CYS A 84 4.08 0.97 -3.15
C CYS A 84 5.39 1.77 -3.19
N VAL A 85 5.86 2.25 -2.03
CA VAL A 85 7.05 3.10 -1.94
C VAL A 85 8.36 2.30 -1.90
N GLN A 86 8.36 1.20 -1.13
CA GLN A 86 9.49 0.30 -0.85
C GLN A 86 10.78 1.01 -0.35
N GLY A 87 11.67 0.27 0.33
CA GLY A 87 13.00 0.77 0.66
C GLY A 87 13.06 1.94 1.66
N LEU A 88 12.37 1.82 2.81
CA LEU A 88 12.37 2.84 3.88
C LEU A 88 13.78 3.13 4.43
N PHE A 89 14.64 2.11 4.51
CA PHE A 89 15.98 2.23 5.07
C PHE A 89 17.05 2.28 3.99
N HIS A 90 18.12 3.04 4.23
CA HIS A 90 19.29 3.04 3.37
C HIS A 90 19.92 1.64 3.29
N LYS A 91 20.47 1.31 2.12
CA LYS A 91 21.31 0.13 1.95
C LYS A 91 22.59 0.29 2.78
N LYS A 92 23.05 -0.80 3.40
CA LYS A 92 24.31 -0.81 4.17
C LYS A 92 25.46 -0.29 3.29
N GLY A 93 26.21 0.70 3.79
CA GLY A 93 27.31 1.34 3.07
C GLY A 93 26.95 2.60 2.26
N SER A 94 25.66 2.90 2.07
CA SER A 94 25.16 4.14 1.45
C SER A 94 24.62 5.13 2.48
N GLY A 95 24.98 4.94 3.76
CA GLY A 95 24.49 5.74 4.87
C GLY A 95 25.01 7.18 4.84
N PRO A 96 24.37 8.10 5.58
CA PRO A 96 24.83 9.47 5.67
C PRO A 96 26.25 9.50 6.27
N GLY A 97 27.10 10.40 5.78
CA GLY A 97 28.47 10.61 6.26
C GLY A 97 28.54 11.21 7.67
N LEU A 98 27.80 10.61 8.60
CA LEU A 98 27.77 10.89 10.03
C LEU A 98 28.95 10.22 10.71
N THR A 99 29.41 10.81 11.80
CA THR A 99 30.39 10.17 12.67
C THR A 99 29.74 9.02 13.44
N PRO A 100 30.50 8.00 13.91
CA PRO A 100 29.95 6.88 14.68
C PRO A 100 29.15 7.30 15.92
N GLU A 101 29.44 8.45 16.53
CA GLU A 101 28.74 8.99 17.70
C GLU A 101 27.38 9.60 17.36
N GLU A 102 27.17 10.00 16.11
CA GLU A 102 25.91 10.57 15.63
C GLU A 102 24.92 9.51 15.15
N VAL A 103 25.42 8.29 14.88
CA VAL A 103 24.62 7.16 14.45
C VAL A 103 23.88 6.56 15.63
N THR A 104 22.56 6.42 15.49
CA THR A 104 21.73 5.69 16.46
C THR A 104 21.43 4.29 15.94
N ASP A 105 21.16 3.35 16.86
CA ASP A 105 20.79 2.00 16.48
C ASP A 105 19.53 2.00 15.59
N ARG A 106 19.68 1.47 14.37
CA ARG A 106 18.58 1.27 13.42
C ARG A 106 17.53 0.30 13.99
N HIS A 107 17.95 -0.66 14.80
CA HIS A 107 17.08 -1.70 15.34
C HIS A 107 16.21 -1.22 16.50
N LEU A 108 16.36 0.04 16.95
CA LEU A 108 15.54 0.63 18.02
C LEU A 108 14.03 0.52 17.73
N TYR A 109 13.64 0.63 16.47
CA TYR A 109 12.24 0.60 16.05
C TYR A 109 11.79 -0.76 15.49
N ASP A 110 12.65 -1.78 15.56
CA ASP A 110 12.30 -3.11 15.08
C ASP A 110 11.14 -3.70 15.89
N SER A 111 10.18 -4.26 15.16
CA SER A 111 9.06 -4.97 15.74
C SER A 111 9.26 -6.49 15.64
N PRO A 112 9.03 -7.25 16.72
CA PRO A 112 9.03 -8.71 16.65
C PRO A 112 7.90 -9.26 15.75
N HIS A 113 6.93 -8.42 15.39
CA HIS A 113 5.84 -8.77 14.48
C HIS A 113 6.18 -8.57 12.99
N GLY A 114 7.43 -8.20 12.68
CA GLY A 114 7.96 -8.10 11.32
C GLY A 114 7.92 -6.69 10.71
N ASP A 115 8.38 -6.61 9.47
CA ASP A 115 8.72 -5.36 8.77
C ASP A 115 7.56 -4.37 8.66
N CYS A 116 6.34 -4.87 8.49
CA CYS A 116 5.13 -4.04 8.42
C CYS A 116 4.93 -3.23 9.71
N PHE A 117 5.12 -3.85 10.86
CA PHE A 117 4.97 -3.20 12.16
C PHE A 117 6.17 -2.29 12.46
N THR A 118 7.38 -2.69 12.06
CA THR A 118 8.57 -1.83 12.10
C THR A 118 8.33 -0.54 11.31
N PHE A 119 7.80 -0.65 10.09
CA PHE A 119 7.45 0.49 9.26
C PHE A 119 6.45 1.41 9.97
N LEU A 120 5.35 0.86 10.48
CA LEU A 120 4.32 1.65 11.17
C LEU A 120 4.87 2.38 12.40
N ARG A 121 5.77 1.73 13.16
CA ARG A 121 6.43 2.36 14.31
C ARG A 121 7.31 3.53 13.90
N VAL A 122 8.15 3.34 12.87
CA VAL A 122 9.01 4.40 12.32
C VAL A 122 8.19 5.55 11.76
N PHE A 123 7.14 5.25 11.00
CA PHE A 123 6.26 6.25 10.40
C PHE A 123 5.53 7.07 11.47
N GLY A 124 4.93 6.40 12.47
CA GLY A 124 4.23 7.07 13.57
C GLY A 124 5.14 7.98 14.38
N GLU A 125 6.35 7.51 14.68
CA GLU A 125 7.37 8.29 15.38
C GLU A 125 7.79 9.52 14.56
N TRP A 126 8.00 9.37 13.25
CA TRP A 126 8.33 10.49 12.37
C TRP A 126 7.21 11.55 12.33
N VAL A 127 5.95 11.12 12.22
CA VAL A 127 4.78 12.02 12.25
C VAL A 127 4.70 12.76 13.59
N HIS A 128 4.94 12.06 14.71
CA HIS A 128 4.94 12.66 16.04
C HIS A 128 6.00 13.75 16.19
N ARG A 129 7.24 13.46 15.76
CA ARG A 129 8.34 14.45 15.74
C ARG A 129 8.05 15.63 14.82
N LYS A 130 7.44 15.40 13.64
CA LYS A 130 6.97 16.48 12.76
C LYS A 130 5.97 17.38 13.46
N GLY A 131 5.00 16.82 14.18
CA GLY A 131 3.99 17.58 14.94
C GLY A 131 4.61 18.48 16.01
N ARG A 132 5.70 18.04 16.62
CA ARG A 132 6.49 18.81 17.60
C ARG A 132 7.47 19.81 16.98
N ARG A 133 7.52 19.90 15.64
CA ARG A 133 8.46 20.74 14.87
C ARG A 133 9.93 20.42 15.14
N GLU A 134 10.23 19.16 15.46
CA GLU A 134 11.60 18.69 15.63
C GLU A 134 12.32 18.53 14.28
N ASP A 135 13.66 18.47 14.30
CA ASP A 135 14.47 18.20 13.10
C ASP A 135 14.41 16.72 12.70
N THR A 136 13.34 16.37 11.99
CA THR A 136 13.14 15.01 11.49
C THR A 136 14.15 14.62 10.41
N ARG A 137 14.76 15.59 9.70
CA ARG A 137 15.82 15.30 8.73
C ARG A 137 17.03 14.74 9.45
N ARG A 138 17.44 15.39 10.55
CA ARG A 138 18.53 14.88 11.39
C ARG A 138 18.17 13.51 11.95
N TRP A 139 16.98 13.36 12.54
CA TRP A 139 16.55 12.07 13.09
C TRP A 139 16.56 10.94 12.04
N CYS A 140 15.99 11.16 10.85
CA CYS A 140 16.01 10.16 9.78
C CYS A 140 17.44 9.75 9.40
N ARG A 141 18.37 10.71 9.30
CA ARG A 141 19.79 10.40 9.03
C ARG A 141 20.40 9.53 10.13
N GLN A 142 20.15 9.86 11.41
CA GLN A 142 20.71 9.12 12.55
C GLN A 142 20.23 7.65 12.60
N HIS A 143 19.05 7.35 12.06
CA HIS A 143 18.48 6.00 12.02
C HIS A 143 18.52 5.35 10.63
N PHE A 144 19.28 5.92 9.67
CA PHE A 144 19.37 5.43 8.28
C PHE A 144 18.01 5.34 7.56
N ILE A 145 17.07 6.21 7.87
CA ILE A 145 15.76 6.30 7.23
C ILE A 145 15.82 7.29 6.08
N GLU A 146 15.24 6.93 4.93
CA GLU A 146 15.05 7.85 3.81
C GLU A 146 13.77 8.67 4.04
N GLU A 147 13.91 9.92 4.47
CA GLU A 147 12.76 10.78 4.80
C GLU A 147 11.84 10.98 3.58
N GLN A 148 12.40 11.01 2.37
CA GLN A 148 11.62 11.13 1.14
C GLN A 148 10.58 10.02 0.99
N ARG A 149 10.90 8.78 1.42
CA ARG A 149 9.98 7.64 1.38
C ARG A 149 8.78 7.82 2.31
N LEU A 150 8.97 8.49 3.45
CA LEU A 150 7.88 8.79 4.37
C LEU A 150 6.91 9.83 3.78
N TYR A 151 7.43 10.84 3.07
CA TYR A 151 6.58 11.79 2.33
C TYR A 151 5.86 11.13 1.14
N GLU A 152 6.53 10.26 0.39
CA GLU A 152 5.90 9.47 -0.67
C GLU A 152 4.75 8.61 -0.12
N THR A 153 4.95 8.01 1.06
CA THR A 153 3.91 7.25 1.76
C THR A 153 2.70 8.12 2.07
N ILE A 154 2.88 9.33 2.61
CA ILE A 154 1.75 10.26 2.84
C ILE A 154 1.01 10.56 1.53
N LYS A 155 1.74 10.82 0.45
CA LYS A 155 1.15 11.16 -0.85
C LYS A 155 0.30 10.02 -1.38
N ILE A 156 0.81 8.78 -1.37
CA ILE A 156 0.08 7.60 -1.83
C ILE A 156 -1.10 7.30 -0.92
N LYS A 157 -0.92 7.40 0.41
CA LYS A 157 -2.01 7.24 1.37
C LYS A 157 -3.18 8.19 1.05
N ARG A 158 -2.88 9.46 0.75
CA ARG A 158 -3.90 10.45 0.36
C ARG A 158 -4.62 10.04 -0.93
N GLN A 159 -3.89 9.54 -1.93
CA GLN A 159 -4.48 9.04 -3.18
C GLN A 159 -5.44 7.87 -2.91
N PHE A 160 -5.10 6.95 -2.00
CA PHE A 160 -6.01 5.88 -1.60
C PHE A 160 -7.25 6.41 -0.87
N THR A 161 -7.09 7.40 0.00
CA THR A 161 -8.23 8.06 0.67
C THR A 161 -9.17 8.72 -0.33
N GLU A 162 -8.64 9.44 -1.33
CA GLU A 162 -9.41 10.08 -2.41
C GLU A 162 -10.15 9.03 -3.24
N MET A 163 -9.44 7.98 -3.67
CA MET A 163 -10.01 6.84 -4.41
C MET A 163 -11.17 6.18 -3.66
N LEU A 164 -11.05 5.95 -2.35
CA LEU A 164 -12.12 5.36 -1.55
C LEU A 164 -13.33 6.28 -1.41
N ARG A 165 -13.14 7.60 -1.36
CA ARG A 165 -14.24 8.57 -1.36
C ARG A 165 -14.96 8.56 -2.70
N ASP A 166 -14.23 8.51 -3.80
CA ASP A 166 -14.79 8.49 -5.15
C ASP A 166 -15.58 7.20 -5.41
N ALA A 167 -15.11 6.07 -4.87
CA ALA A 167 -15.81 4.78 -4.91
C ALA A 167 -17.01 4.69 -3.93
N GLY A 168 -17.25 5.72 -3.09
CA GLY A 168 -18.32 5.71 -2.08
C GLY A 168 -18.09 4.75 -0.91
N LEU A 169 -16.86 4.25 -0.75
CA LEU A 169 -16.45 3.32 0.31
C LEU A 169 -16.00 4.02 1.60
N MET A 170 -15.81 5.35 1.55
CA MET A 170 -15.49 6.17 2.71
C MET A 170 -16.37 7.41 2.74
N ALA A 171 -16.89 7.77 3.92
CA ALA A 171 -17.64 9.00 4.10
C ALA A 171 -16.77 10.22 3.72
N LYS A 172 -17.38 11.20 3.06
CA LYS A 172 -16.77 12.52 2.93
C LYS A 172 -16.62 13.10 4.34
N PRO A 173 -15.50 13.75 4.69
CA PRO A 173 -15.44 14.49 5.94
C PRO A 173 -16.65 15.44 5.95
N GLY A 174 -17.45 15.35 7.02
CA GLY A 174 -18.55 16.28 7.22
C GLY A 174 -18.02 17.72 7.19
N PRO A 175 -18.87 18.72 6.89
CA PRO A 175 -18.43 20.10 7.01
C PRO A 175 -17.85 20.30 8.41
N ASP A 176 -16.65 20.87 8.49
CA ASP A 176 -16.07 21.33 9.76
C ASP A 176 -17.15 22.15 10.46
N VAL A 177 -17.67 21.62 11.57
CA VAL A 177 -18.56 22.39 12.43
C VAL A 177 -17.64 23.40 13.11
N PRO A 178 -17.91 24.72 12.94
CA PRO A 178 -17.03 25.78 13.41
C PRO A 178 -16.82 25.77 14.93
#